data_AF-A0A7V9KHD8-F1
#
_entry.id   AF-A0A7V9KHD8-F1
#
_cell.length_a   1.000
_cell.length_b   1.000
_cell.length_c   1.000
_cell.angle_alpha   90.00
_cell.angle_beta   90.00
_cell.angle_gamma   90.00
#
_symmetry.space_group_name_H-M   'P 1'
#
loop_
_entity.id
_entity.type
_entity.pdbx_description
1 polymer ?
#
loop_
_entity_poly.entity_id
_entity_poly.type
_entity_poly.pdbx_seq_one_letter_code
_entity_poly.pdbx_strand_id
1 'polypeptide(L)'
;MRRLPARATIIFDGSCNFCTWSVELVKRFDDHDRLHIVPFQGDGVLSEHKLSQIETEAAAWAITPSGNRYRGAAAINLALSVALGSRLPIMLYKLPLIQQAQDAIYAAIARNRTRFRGVTPYCKQHPEACVG
;
A
#
# COMPACT_ATOMS: atom_id res chain seq x y z
N MET A 1 5.47 -22.34 -8.61
CA MET A 1 5.62 -20.87 -8.65
C MET A 1 4.25 -20.20 -8.68
N ARG A 2 3.86 -19.44 -7.65
CA ARG A 2 2.59 -18.68 -7.64
C ARG A 2 2.61 -17.62 -8.74
N ARG A 3 1.56 -17.51 -9.58
CA ARG A 3 1.41 -16.43 -10.57
C ARG A 3 1.19 -15.10 -9.85
N LEU A 4 1.65 -14.00 -10.45
CA LEU A 4 1.32 -12.66 -9.98
C LEU A 4 -0.20 -12.46 -10.13
N PRO A 5 -0.90 -11.88 -9.14
CA PRO A 5 -2.32 -11.61 -9.29
C PRO A 5 -2.55 -10.52 -10.36
N ALA A 6 -3.66 -10.61 -11.08
CA ALA A 6 -4.01 -9.62 -12.11
C ALA A 6 -4.38 -8.26 -11.51
N ARG A 7 -4.85 -8.25 -10.25
CA ARG A 7 -5.25 -7.05 -9.49
C ARG A 7 -4.89 -7.19 -8.02
N ALA A 8 -4.82 -6.09 -7.30
CA ALA A 8 -4.67 -6.07 -5.85
C ALA A 8 -5.35 -4.83 -5.24
N THR A 9 -5.85 -4.98 -4.01
CA THR A 9 -6.37 -3.86 -3.22
C THR A 9 -5.29 -3.33 -2.31
N ILE A 10 -5.02 -2.03 -2.37
CA ILE A 10 -4.02 -1.34 -1.54
C ILE A 10 -4.76 -0.53 -0.49
N ILE A 11 -4.52 -0.87 0.78
CA ILE A 11 -5.14 -0.21 1.94
C ILE A 11 -4.07 0.61 2.64
N PHE A 12 -4.35 1.88 2.87
CA PHE A 12 -3.39 2.82 3.45
C PHE A 12 -4.06 3.85 4.36
N ASP A 13 -3.24 4.59 5.09
CA ASP A 13 -3.71 5.70 5.92
C ASP A 13 -3.97 6.95 5.06
N GLY A 14 -5.25 7.24 4.81
CA GLY A 14 -5.68 8.40 4.03
C GLY A 14 -5.50 9.74 4.75
N SER A 15 -5.18 9.75 6.04
CA SER A 15 -4.84 10.96 6.81
C SER A 15 -3.34 11.30 6.74
N CYS A 16 -2.50 10.39 6.24
CA CYS A 16 -1.05 10.55 6.18
C CYS A 16 -0.58 11.12 4.83
N ASN A 17 0.13 12.25 4.87
CA ASN A 17 0.73 12.91 3.69
C ASN A 17 1.65 11.98 2.90
N PHE A 18 2.58 11.29 3.58
CA PHE A 18 3.54 10.40 2.94
C PHE A 18 2.85 9.17 2.32
N CYS A 19 1.86 8.60 3.01
CA CYS A 19 1.10 7.48 2.47
C CYS A 19 0.34 7.90 1.21
N THR A 20 -0.29 9.08 1.24
CA THR A 20 -0.98 9.67 0.09
C THR A 20 -0.04 9.83 -1.10
N TRP A 21 1.11 10.48 -0.90
CA TRP A 21 2.13 10.64 -1.94
C TRP A 21 2.59 9.29 -2.51
N SER A 22 2.80 8.29 -1.65
CA SER A 22 3.27 6.97 -2.06
C SER A 22 2.26 6.24 -2.93
N VAL A 23 0.97 6.26 -2.56
CA VAL A 23 -0.07 5.59 -3.36
C VAL A 23 -0.34 6.33 -4.67
N GLU A 24 -0.28 7.66 -4.69
CA GLU A 24 -0.37 8.45 -5.91
C GLU A 24 0.79 8.14 -6.86
N LEU A 25 2.02 8.02 -6.33
CA LEU A 25 3.18 7.64 -7.12
C LEU A 25 3.01 6.24 -7.73
N VAL A 26 2.58 5.26 -6.94
CA VAL A 26 2.34 3.90 -7.43
C VAL A 26 1.23 3.89 -8.50
N LYS A 27 0.15 4.66 -8.30
CA LYS A 27 -0.94 4.79 -9.27
C LYS A 27 -0.48 5.34 -10.61
N ARG A 28 0.52 6.23 -10.64
CA ARG A 28 1.13 6.73 -11.90
C ARG A 28 1.84 5.65 -12.72
N PHE A 29 2.20 4.52 -12.12
CA PHE A 29 2.78 3.38 -12.82
C PHE A 29 1.74 2.32 -13.20
N ASP A 30 0.49 2.48 -12.79
CA ASP A 30 -0.59 1.51 -13.02
C ASP A 30 -1.45 1.90 -14.24
N ASP A 31 -0.84 1.87 -15.42
CA ASP A 31 -1.50 2.25 -16.68
C ASP A 31 -2.73 1.39 -17.03
N HIS A 32 -2.89 0.23 -16.36
CA HIS A 32 -3.93 -0.75 -16.66
C HIS A 32 -5.01 -0.84 -15.57
N ASP A 33 -5.03 0.10 -14.60
CA ASP A 33 -6.01 0.17 -13.51
C ASP A 33 -6.19 -1.19 -12.78
N ARG A 34 -5.05 -1.77 -12.39
CA ARG A 34 -4.96 -3.07 -11.70
C ARG A 34 -4.97 -2.93 -10.18
N LEU A 35 -4.69 -1.75 -9.67
CA LEU A 35 -4.65 -1.45 -8.25
C LEU A 35 -5.92 -0.75 -7.81
N HIS A 36 -6.64 -1.38 -6.87
CA HIS A 36 -7.74 -0.73 -6.18
C HIS A 36 -7.20 -0.06 -4.91
N ILE A 37 -7.01 1.26 -4.94
CA ILE A 37 -6.43 2.02 -3.82
C ILE A 37 -7.57 2.55 -2.94
N VAL A 38 -7.58 2.16 -1.67
CA VAL A 38 -8.62 2.51 -0.71
C VAL A 38 -8.01 3.01 0.62
N PRO A 39 -8.51 4.12 1.18
CA PRO A 39 -8.11 4.55 2.53
C PRO A 39 -8.78 3.65 3.57
N PHE A 40 -8.09 3.32 4.67
CA PHE A 40 -8.69 2.49 5.72
C PHE A 40 -9.85 3.19 6.45
N GLN A 41 -9.93 4.52 6.35
CA GLN A 41 -10.98 5.35 6.93
C GLN A 41 -12.34 5.22 6.22
N GLY A 42 -12.39 4.61 5.03
CA GLY A 42 -13.65 4.39 4.33
C GLY A 42 -14.55 3.40 5.07
N ASP A 43 -15.86 3.56 4.92
CA ASP A 43 -16.86 2.66 5.51
C ASP A 43 -16.61 1.20 5.11
N GLY A 44 -16.71 0.29 6.08
CA GLY A 44 -16.58 -1.15 5.87
C GLY A 44 -15.19 -1.68 5.51
N VAL A 45 -14.20 -0.83 5.15
CA VAL A 45 -12.89 -1.26 4.62
C VAL A 45 -12.13 -2.18 5.60
N LEU A 46 -12.08 -1.81 6.88
CA LEU A 46 -11.42 -2.60 7.92
C LEU A 46 -12.09 -3.97 8.12
N SER A 47 -13.43 -3.97 8.17
CA SER A 47 -14.25 -5.16 8.37
C SER A 47 -14.16 -6.12 7.18
N GLU A 48 -14.28 -5.61 5.95
CA GLU A 48 -14.17 -6.38 4.71
C GLU A 48 -12.83 -7.12 4.63
N HIS A 49 -11.76 -6.44 5.00
CA HIS A 49 -10.40 -6.95 4.87
C HIS A 49 -9.84 -7.60 6.14
N LYS A 50 -10.65 -7.70 7.20
CA LYS A 50 -10.27 -8.26 8.51
C LYS A 50 -8.98 -7.64 9.03
N LEU A 51 -8.91 -6.32 8.97
CA LEU A 51 -7.81 -5.50 9.48
C LEU A 51 -8.30 -4.65 10.64
N SER A 52 -7.42 -4.41 11.60
CA SER A 52 -7.64 -3.43 12.66
C SER A 52 -7.11 -2.05 12.26
N GLN A 53 -7.66 -1.01 12.87
CA GLN A 53 -7.16 0.36 12.72
C GLN A 53 -5.67 0.47 13.10
N ILE A 54 -5.25 -0.20 14.18
CA ILE A 54 -3.84 -0.20 14.62
C ILE A 54 -2.94 -0.82 13.55
N GLU A 55 -3.37 -1.89 12.87
CA GLU A 55 -2.59 -2.51 11.80
C GLU A 55 -2.42 -1.60 10.58
N THR A 56 -3.48 -0.87 10.19
CA THR A 56 -3.48 0.02 9.01
C THR A 56 -2.83 1.36 9.29
N GLU A 57 -2.91 1.85 10.52
CA GLU A 57 -2.12 2.98 11.00
C GLU A 57 -0.64 2.62 11.05
N ALA A 58 -0.28 1.39 11.42
CA ALA A 58 1.13 1.00 11.54
C ALA A 58 1.82 0.77 10.18
N ALA A 59 1.10 0.34 9.14
CA ALA A 59 1.65 0.12 7.81
C ALA A 59 0.58 0.08 6.71
N ALA A 60 1.02 0.29 5.48
CA ALA A 60 0.21 0.00 4.30
C ALA A 60 0.08 -1.51 4.07
N TRP A 61 -1.05 -1.91 3.48
CA TRP A 61 -1.38 -3.29 3.17
C TRP A 61 -1.70 -3.46 1.69
N ALA A 62 -1.37 -4.63 1.14
CA ALA A 62 -1.82 -5.07 -0.17
C ALA A 62 -2.52 -6.42 -0.03
N ILE A 63 -3.73 -6.52 -0.56
CA ILE A 63 -4.56 -7.72 -0.50
C ILE A 63 -4.81 -8.22 -1.92
N THR A 64 -4.50 -9.49 -2.14
CA THR A 64 -4.76 -10.17 -3.41
C THR A 64 -6.20 -10.69 -3.46
N PRO A 65 -6.80 -10.89 -4.65
CA PRO A 65 -8.14 -11.48 -4.79
C PRO A 65 -8.28 -12.86 -4.12
N SER A 66 -7.19 -13.60 -4.00
CA SER A 66 -7.15 -14.88 -3.29
C SER A 66 -7.03 -14.75 -1.76
N GLY A 67 -7.14 -13.54 -1.21
CA GLY A 67 -7.09 -13.26 0.23
C GLY A 67 -5.70 -13.20 0.86
N ASN A 68 -4.61 -13.35 0.09
CA ASN A 68 -3.27 -13.17 0.65
C ASN A 68 -3.04 -11.70 1.01
N ARG A 69 -2.51 -11.46 2.22
CA ARG A 69 -2.20 -10.16 2.79
C ARG A 69 -0.69 -9.93 2.78
N TYR A 70 -0.28 -8.73 2.36
CA TYR A 70 1.10 -8.26 2.39
C TYR A 70 1.14 -6.93 3.13
N ARG A 71 2.20 -6.68 3.89
CA ARG A 71 2.34 -5.50 4.77
C ARG A 71 3.63 -4.75 4.45
N GLY A 72 3.60 -3.43 4.61
CA GLY A 72 4.78 -2.58 4.56
C GLY A 72 5.54 -2.69 3.24
N ALA A 73 6.86 -2.91 3.28
CA ALA A 73 7.66 -3.06 2.06
C ALA A 73 7.14 -4.18 1.15
N ALA A 74 6.66 -5.30 1.71
CA ALA A 74 6.07 -6.38 0.92
C ALA A 74 4.80 -5.92 0.18
N ALA A 75 3.98 -5.06 0.80
CA ALA A 75 2.79 -4.48 0.17
C ALA A 75 3.18 -3.59 -1.01
N ILE A 76 4.19 -2.73 -0.84
CA ILE A 76 4.69 -1.84 -1.90
C ILE A 76 5.26 -2.64 -3.07
N ASN A 77 6.06 -3.67 -2.80
CA ASN A 77 6.60 -4.52 -3.87
C ASN A 77 5.51 -5.29 -4.62
N LEU A 78 4.48 -5.76 -3.92
CA LEU A 78 3.33 -6.37 -4.57
C LEU A 78 2.58 -5.36 -5.44
N ALA A 79 2.32 -4.15 -4.92
CA ALA A 79 1.63 -3.08 -5.64
C ALA A 79 2.38 -2.71 -6.93
N LEU A 80 3.69 -2.45 -6.84
CA LEU A 80 4.53 -2.18 -8.02
C LEU A 80 4.57 -3.34 -8.99
N SER A 81 4.63 -4.59 -8.49
CA SER A 81 4.62 -5.77 -9.36
C SER A 81 3.32 -5.85 -10.16
N VAL A 82 2.18 -5.62 -9.51
CA VAL A 82 0.85 -5.64 -10.13
C VAL A 82 0.70 -4.47 -11.10
N ALA A 83 1.03 -3.23 -10.69
CA ALA A 83 0.96 -2.03 -11.53
C ALA A 83 1.76 -2.17 -12.82
N LEU A 84 3.00 -2.66 -12.72
CA LEU A 84 3.89 -2.85 -13.87
C LEU A 84 3.62 -4.14 -14.65
N GLY A 85 2.82 -5.07 -14.10
CA GLY A 85 2.64 -6.41 -14.65
C GLY A 85 3.92 -7.25 -14.64
N SER A 86 4.91 -6.85 -13.83
CA SER A 86 6.22 -7.48 -13.76
C SER A 86 6.43 -8.13 -12.39
N ARG A 87 7.05 -9.31 -12.38
CA ARG A 87 7.37 -10.02 -11.14
C ARG A 87 8.65 -9.51 -10.49
N LEU A 88 9.41 -8.64 -11.17
CA LEU A 88 10.73 -8.23 -10.73
C LEU A 88 10.72 -7.61 -9.31
N PRO A 89 9.83 -6.66 -8.95
CA PRO A 89 9.88 -6.06 -7.61
C PRO A 89 9.69 -7.09 -6.49
N ILE A 90 8.64 -7.92 -6.58
CA ILE A 90 8.38 -8.94 -5.56
C ILE A 90 9.41 -10.07 -5.56
N MET A 91 10.08 -10.35 -6.68
CA MET A 91 11.18 -11.32 -6.71
C MET A 91 12.44 -10.76 -6.05
N LEU A 92 12.79 -9.50 -6.30
CA LEU A 92 13.90 -8.83 -5.63
C LEU A 92 13.68 -8.74 -4.12
N TYR A 93 12.45 -8.43 -3.69
CA TYR A 93 12.10 -8.42 -2.26
C TYR A 93 12.31 -9.77 -1.56
N LYS A 94 12.29 -10.90 -2.28
CA LYS A 94 12.53 -12.23 -1.68
C LYS A 94 13.99 -12.55 -1.41
N LEU A 95 14.92 -11.75 -1.91
CA LEU A 95 16.34 -11.94 -1.64
C LEU A 95 16.63 -11.48 -0.19
N PRO A 96 17.19 -12.33 0.70
CA PRO A 96 17.25 -12.05 2.14
C PRO A 96 17.90 -10.70 2.51
N LEU A 97 18.97 -10.31 1.82
CA LEU A 97 19.65 -9.03 2.07
C LEU A 97 18.81 -7.84 1.59
N ILE A 98 18.16 -7.99 0.44
CA ILE A 98 17.29 -6.95 -0.13
C ILE A 98 16.05 -6.79 0.74
N GLN A 99 15.46 -7.89 1.19
CA GLN A 99 14.31 -7.89 2.08
C GLN A 99 14.60 -7.08 3.34
N GLN A 100 15.69 -7.41 4.04
CA GLN A 100 16.10 -6.75 5.27
C GLN A 100 16.36 -5.25 5.05
N ALA A 101 17.06 -4.91 3.96
CA ALA A 101 17.31 -3.52 3.62
C ALA A 101 16.00 -2.75 3.36
N GLN A 102 15.08 -3.31 2.58
CA GLN A 102 13.80 -2.68 2.27
C GLN A 102 12.90 -2.56 3.49
N ASP A 103 12.83 -3.57 4.34
CA ASP A 103 12.07 -3.53 5.59
C ASP A 103 12.63 -2.48 6.55
N ALA A 104 13.95 -2.35 6.66
CA ALA A 104 14.60 -1.32 7.47
C ALA A 104 14.35 0.10 6.93
N ILE A 105 14.46 0.29 5.62
CA ILE A 105 14.14 1.55 4.94
C ILE A 105 12.67 1.89 5.18
N TYR A 106 11.77 0.94 4.99
CA TYR A 106 10.33 1.14 5.23
C TYR A 106 10.06 1.55 6.67
N ALA A 107 10.68 0.88 7.65
CA ALA A 107 10.53 1.24 9.07
C ALA A 107 11.07 2.65 9.38
N ALA A 108 12.19 3.05 8.78
CA ALA A 108 12.72 4.40 8.92
C ALA A 108 11.78 5.45 8.33
N ILE A 109 11.21 5.19 7.15
CA ILE A 109 10.22 6.05 6.49
C ILE A 109 8.93 6.13 7.34
N ALA A 110 8.40 5.00 7.78
CA ALA A 110 7.18 4.93 8.58
C ALA A 110 7.31 5.74 9.88
N ARG A 111 8.48 5.71 10.54
CA ARG A 111 8.76 6.53 11.72
C ARG A 111 8.86 8.03 11.40
N ASN A 112 9.32 8.39 10.20
CA ASN A 112 9.51 9.78 9.78
C ASN A 112 8.31 10.35 9.00
N ARG A 113 7.25 9.58 8.75
CA ARG A 113 6.11 9.98 7.90
C ARG A 113 5.40 11.25 8.36
N THR A 114 5.43 11.56 9.65
CA THR A 114 4.84 12.79 10.22
C THR A 114 5.63 14.06 9.85
N ARG A 115 6.90 13.92 9.45
CA ARG A 115 7.74 15.03 9.01
C ARG A 115 7.51 15.38 7.55
N PHE A 116 6.83 14.53 6.78
CA PHE A 116 6.58 14.75 5.37
C PHE A 116 5.50 15.82 5.18
N ARG A 117 5.92 16.99 4.71
CA ARG A 117 5.07 18.15 4.40
C ARG A 117 5.05 18.37 2.88
N GLY A 118 3.95 18.91 2.36
CA GLY A 118 3.83 19.27 0.94
C GLY A 118 2.88 18.40 0.11
N VAL A 119 2.22 17.42 0.72
CA VAL A 119 1.13 16.65 0.07
C VAL A 119 -0.10 16.70 0.96
N THR A 120 -1.25 16.99 0.35
CA THR A 120 -2.54 17.02 1.04
C THR A 120 -2.97 15.58 1.34
N PRO A 121 -3.39 15.24 2.57
CA PRO A 121 -3.92 13.92 2.89
C PRO A 121 -5.03 13.47 1.93
N TYR A 122 -5.05 12.20 1.55
CA TYR A 122 -6.04 11.63 0.64
C TYR A 122 -7.48 11.90 1.09
N CYS A 123 -7.79 11.70 2.37
CA CYS A 123 -9.14 11.95 2.89
C CYS A 123 -9.55 13.43 2.89
N LYS A 124 -8.59 14.36 2.79
CA LYS A 124 -8.91 15.78 2.56
C LYS A 124 -9.18 16.08 1.09
N GLN A 125 -8.56 15.33 0.18
CA GLN A 125 -8.77 15.46 -1.27
C GLN A 125 -10.06 14.75 -1.72
N HIS A 126 -10.37 13.61 -1.10
CA HIS A 126 -11.48 12.70 -1.39
C HIS A 126 -12.28 12.42 -0.11
N PRO A 127 -12.97 13.42 0.46
CA PRO A 127 -13.72 13.25 1.70
C PRO A 127 -14.76 12.13 1.59
N GLU A 128 -15.41 11.98 0.44
CA GLU A 128 -16.42 10.95 0.14
C GLU A 128 -15.89 9.51 0.27
N ALA A 129 -14.60 9.29 0.01
CA ALA A 129 -13.98 7.97 0.11
C ALA A 129 -13.57 7.61 1.55
N CYS A 130 -13.66 8.56 2.48
CA CYS A 130 -13.24 8.42 3.88
C CYS A 130 -14.36 8.69 4.89
N VAL A 131 -15.61 8.79 4.43
CA VAL A 131 -16.77 8.82 5.34
C VAL A 131 -17.07 7.38 5.71
N GLY A 132 -16.47 6.92 6.82
CA GLY A 132 -16.81 5.69 7.53
C GLY A 132 -17.44 5.98 8.87
#